data_AF-A0A926AU11-F1
#
_entry.id   AF-A0A926AU11-F1
#
_cell.length_a   1.000
_cell.length_b   1.000
_cell.length_c   1.000
_cell.angle_alpha   90.00
_cell.angle_beta   90.00
_cell.angle_gamma   90.00
#
_symmetry.space_group_name_H-M   'P 1'
#
loop_
_entity.id
_entity.type
_entity.pdbx_description
1 polymer ?
#
loop_
_entity_poly.entity_id
_entity_poly.type
_entity_poly.pdbx_seq_one_letter_code
_entity_poly.pdbx_strand_id
1 'polypeptide(L)'
;MSIEHEIFLSYSRKDNVAKNPGGEGWVTAFERELKTRHRSYSGRELDIFFDTLSIDIGRDWKRELGAGIRSSRLFIAFLSPNYITSQNCLWEWDEYLRREHSAARGDDGITPIFFVTPSDLTAGEDQRLAAWLEDLNRRNRQHHCELQPWFERGPEILAELDAAERSAAVKSSPRAPAEDLRTLGERLDALDRRIAARLDQIALADLAPGNVVRSHEHFVGRHHELSTLHTLMMTGGPKSGGRGMGGRGMIAAAHSPGGLGKTALARQYAHAYAGFYAAGGTWEIGCEGVTKLGAALLTLADHPQFKSAGRGVLEPLVLSEAERADPDLAAVAVLDYLKRLTFARVTVLREALKRHPDRHSPEADLPVIEQPRGLLIFDNVDRAELLRADQAALLPAEEWLEVIV
;
A
#
# COMPACT_ATOMS: atom_id res chain seq x y z
N MET A 1 -7.37 14.42 -8.89
CA MET A 1 -6.78 13.93 -10.15
C MET A 1 -7.55 12.68 -10.55
N SER A 2 -7.95 12.56 -11.82
CA SER A 2 -8.46 11.29 -12.35
C SER A 2 -7.31 10.30 -12.39
N ILE A 3 -7.53 9.12 -11.81
CA ILE A 3 -6.69 7.97 -12.10
C ILE A 3 -7.06 7.53 -13.52
N GLU A 4 -6.07 7.38 -14.39
CA GLU A 4 -6.30 7.04 -15.79
C GLU A 4 -5.69 5.68 -16.14
N HIS A 5 -4.72 5.19 -15.36
CA HIS A 5 -4.04 3.92 -15.61
C HIS A 5 -3.93 3.09 -14.34
N GLU A 6 -3.83 1.77 -14.48
CA GLU A 6 -3.60 0.86 -13.35
C GLU A 6 -2.11 0.72 -13.08
N ILE A 7 -1.28 0.71 -14.13
CA ILE A 7 0.16 0.48 -14.03
C ILE A 7 0.94 1.55 -14.80
N PHE A 8 2.08 1.94 -14.27
CA PHE A 8 3.14 2.65 -14.99
C PHE A 8 4.33 1.72 -15.19
N LEU A 9 4.79 1.54 -16.45
CA LEU A 9 6.02 0.81 -16.76
C LEU A 9 7.19 1.77 -16.91
N SER A 10 8.12 1.73 -15.95
CA SER A 10 9.40 2.47 -16.01
C SER A 10 10.51 1.52 -16.46
N TYR A 11 11.16 1.83 -17.58
CA TYR A 11 12.20 0.99 -18.16
C TYR A 11 13.22 1.86 -18.91
N SER A 12 14.44 1.34 -19.13
CA SER A 12 15.38 2.00 -20.02
C SER A 12 15.06 1.62 -21.47
N ARG A 13 14.87 2.63 -22.33
CA ARG A 13 14.54 2.44 -23.75
C ARG A 13 15.60 1.62 -24.51
N LYS A 14 16.86 1.68 -24.08
CA LYS A 14 17.95 0.88 -24.65
C LYS A 14 17.72 -0.61 -24.47
N ASP A 15 17.04 -0.98 -23.38
CA ASP A 15 16.77 -2.38 -23.10
C ASP A 15 15.61 -2.88 -23.96
N ASN A 16 14.63 -2.04 -24.30
CA ASN A 16 13.48 -2.46 -25.12
C ASN A 16 13.74 -2.47 -26.64
N VAL A 17 15.00 -2.38 -27.07
CA VAL A 17 15.34 -2.54 -28.49
C VAL A 17 15.34 -4.03 -28.84
N ALA A 18 14.66 -4.39 -29.94
CA ALA A 18 14.64 -5.76 -30.42
C ALA A 18 16.06 -6.26 -30.76
N LYS A 19 16.42 -7.45 -30.26
CA LYS A 19 17.75 -8.05 -30.51
C LYS A 19 17.90 -8.57 -31.95
N ASN A 20 16.79 -8.96 -32.59
CA ASN A 20 16.76 -9.52 -33.94
C ASN A 20 16.02 -8.58 -34.91
N PRO A 21 16.43 -8.49 -36.20
CA PRO A 21 15.70 -7.74 -37.21
C PRO A 21 14.25 -8.24 -37.35
N GLY A 22 13.27 -7.36 -37.13
CA GLY A 22 11.85 -7.69 -37.15
C GLY A 22 11.30 -8.31 -35.85
N GLY A 23 12.12 -8.44 -34.80
CA GLY A 23 11.68 -8.86 -33.48
C GLY A 23 10.98 -7.76 -32.68
N GLU A 24 10.39 -8.13 -31.54
CA GLU A 24 9.81 -7.19 -30.58
C GLU A 24 10.78 -6.89 -29.42
N GLY A 25 10.66 -5.69 -28.85
CA GLY A 25 11.33 -5.34 -27.61
C GLY A 25 10.78 -6.16 -26.44
N TRP A 26 11.62 -6.50 -25.47
CA TRP A 26 11.20 -7.40 -24.40
C TRP A 26 10.20 -6.76 -23.42
N VAL A 27 10.28 -5.45 -23.15
CA VAL A 27 9.29 -4.76 -22.31
C VAL A 27 7.94 -4.72 -23.03
N THR A 28 7.97 -4.56 -24.35
CA THR A 28 6.77 -4.68 -25.20
C THR A 28 6.18 -6.10 -25.14
N ALA A 29 7.03 -7.13 -25.22
CA ALA A 29 6.58 -8.52 -25.06
C ALA A 29 6.00 -8.80 -23.67
N PHE A 30 6.64 -8.25 -22.63
CA PHE A 30 6.18 -8.35 -21.25
C PHE A 30 4.81 -7.72 -21.06
N GLU A 31 4.62 -6.49 -21.54
CA GLU A 31 3.36 -5.77 -21.45
C GLU A 31 2.22 -6.53 -22.13
N ARG A 32 2.46 -7.04 -23.34
CA ARG A 32 1.51 -7.88 -24.07
C ARG A 32 1.16 -9.17 -23.31
N GLU A 33 2.15 -9.87 -22.79
CA GLU A 33 1.97 -11.13 -22.06
C GLU A 33 1.22 -10.90 -20.74
N LEU A 34 1.59 -9.85 -20.00
CA LEU A 34 0.92 -9.48 -18.75
C LEU A 34 -0.56 -9.14 -19.01
N LYS A 35 -0.87 -8.35 -20.04
CA LYS A 35 -2.27 -8.06 -20.43
C LYS A 35 -3.04 -9.34 -20.77
N THR A 36 -2.42 -10.25 -21.53
CA THR A 36 -3.03 -11.51 -21.95
C THR A 36 -3.35 -12.41 -20.75
N ARG A 37 -2.38 -12.56 -19.84
CA ARG A 37 -2.54 -13.32 -18.60
C ARG A 37 -3.57 -12.69 -17.69
N HIS A 38 -3.47 -11.37 -17.47
CA HIS A 38 -4.41 -10.63 -16.65
C HIS A 38 -5.84 -10.82 -17.14
N ARG A 39 -6.09 -10.65 -18.44
CA ARG A 39 -7.41 -10.87 -19.03
C ARG A 39 -7.91 -12.30 -18.82
N SER A 40 -7.02 -13.28 -18.96
CA SER A 40 -7.36 -14.69 -18.76
C SER A 40 -7.69 -15.00 -17.29
N TYR A 41 -6.98 -14.35 -16.36
CA TYR A 41 -7.15 -14.52 -14.93
C TYR A 41 -8.38 -13.77 -14.41
N SER A 42 -8.45 -12.45 -14.63
CA SER A 42 -9.45 -11.53 -14.06
C SER A 42 -10.72 -11.37 -14.90
N GLY A 43 -10.66 -11.71 -16.19
CA GLY A 43 -11.69 -11.36 -17.17
C GLY A 43 -11.68 -9.88 -17.58
N ARG A 44 -10.65 -9.12 -17.21
CA ARG A 44 -10.55 -7.67 -17.45
C ARG A 44 -9.32 -7.29 -18.24
N GLU A 45 -9.42 -6.20 -18.98
CA GLU A 45 -8.24 -5.56 -19.57
C GLU A 45 -7.48 -4.79 -18.49
N LEU A 46 -6.15 -4.89 -18.53
CA LEU A 46 -5.24 -4.18 -17.65
C LEU A 46 -4.77 -2.90 -18.36
N ASP A 47 -5.03 -1.73 -17.78
CA ASP A 47 -4.58 -0.47 -18.37
C ASP A 47 -3.19 -0.08 -17.91
N ILE A 48 -2.27 -0.01 -18.86
CA ILE A 48 -0.85 0.13 -18.64
C ILE A 48 -0.36 1.36 -19.39
N PHE A 49 0.14 2.35 -18.63
CA PHE A 49 0.92 3.42 -19.20
C PHE A 49 2.31 2.89 -19.58
N PHE A 50 2.54 2.76 -20.88
CA PHE A 50 3.78 2.28 -21.46
C PHE A 50 4.30 3.29 -22.49
N ASP A 51 5.26 4.13 -22.07
CA ASP A 51 5.83 5.14 -22.96
C ASP A 51 6.72 4.48 -24.02
N THR A 52 6.16 4.24 -25.21
CA THR A 52 6.86 3.72 -26.39
C THR A 52 7.18 4.80 -27.42
N LEU A 53 6.69 6.03 -27.21
CA LEU A 53 6.75 7.09 -28.20
C LEU A 53 8.02 7.93 -28.05
N SER A 54 8.66 8.20 -29.19
CA SER A 54 9.52 9.37 -29.34
C SER A 54 8.64 10.59 -29.15
N ILE A 55 8.64 11.14 -27.94
CA ILE A 55 7.91 12.36 -27.63
C ILE A 55 8.39 13.42 -28.62
N ASP A 56 7.49 13.82 -29.52
CA ASP A 56 7.75 14.79 -30.57
C ASP A 56 8.49 15.99 -29.97
N ILE A 57 9.64 16.30 -30.57
CA ILE A 57 10.53 17.39 -30.18
C ILE A 57 9.71 18.68 -30.18
N GLY A 58 9.25 19.11 -29.00
CA GLY A 58 8.41 20.31 -28.85
C GLY A 58 7.33 20.25 -27.77
N ARG A 59 6.91 19.07 -27.28
CA ARG A 59 6.10 18.97 -26.06
C ARG A 59 6.97 18.79 -24.82
N ASP A 60 6.52 19.32 -23.70
CA ASP A 60 7.12 19.10 -22.38
C ASP A 60 6.93 17.63 -21.96
N TRP A 61 7.79 16.77 -22.49
CA TRP A 61 7.80 15.32 -22.28
C TRP A 61 7.78 14.95 -20.79
N LYS A 62 8.42 15.77 -19.96
CA LYS A 62 8.45 15.61 -18.51
C LYS A 62 7.08 15.84 -17.87
N ARG A 63 6.27 16.74 -18.44
CA ARG A 63 4.88 16.97 -18.01
C ARG A 63 3.97 15.78 -18.32
N GLU A 64 4.12 15.18 -19.50
CA GLU A 64 3.33 14.01 -19.93
C GLU A 64 3.72 12.74 -19.17
N LEU A 65 5.02 12.44 -19.04
CA LEU A 65 5.49 11.34 -18.17
C LEU A 65 5.06 11.56 -16.72
N GLY A 66 5.22 12.78 -16.21
CA GLY A 66 4.73 13.13 -14.88
C GLY A 66 3.21 12.94 -14.76
N ALA A 67 2.44 13.16 -15.82
CA ALA A 67 0.99 12.92 -15.81
C ALA A 67 0.69 11.42 -15.73
N GLY A 68 1.36 10.58 -16.54
CA GLY A 68 1.24 9.13 -16.48
C GLY A 68 1.58 8.58 -15.08
N ILE A 69 2.70 9.01 -14.49
CA ILE A 69 3.08 8.63 -13.12
C ILE A 69 1.99 9.01 -12.10
N ARG A 70 1.38 10.20 -12.27
CA ARG A 70 0.30 10.68 -11.39
C ARG A 70 -1.00 9.92 -11.58
N SER A 71 -1.30 9.49 -12.79
CA SER A 71 -2.55 8.84 -13.14
C SER A 71 -2.49 7.31 -13.05
N SER A 72 -1.31 6.71 -12.84
CA SER A 72 -1.13 5.27 -12.61
C SER A 72 -1.25 4.87 -11.13
N ARG A 73 -1.93 3.74 -10.84
CA ARG A 73 -2.08 3.20 -9.46
C ARG A 73 -0.84 2.48 -8.93
N LEU A 74 -0.18 1.70 -9.79
CA LEU A 74 1.02 0.93 -9.49
C LEU A 74 2.19 1.40 -10.36
N PHE A 75 3.40 1.19 -9.87
CA PHE A 75 4.64 1.45 -10.61
C PHE A 75 5.48 0.20 -10.67
N ILE A 76 5.85 -0.17 -11.88
CA ILE A 76 6.66 -1.32 -12.23
C ILE A 76 7.94 -0.80 -12.87
N ALA A 77 9.07 -1.04 -12.23
CA ALA A 77 10.37 -0.60 -12.70
C ALA A 77 11.22 -1.79 -13.15
N PHE A 78 11.63 -1.78 -14.42
CA PHE A 78 12.49 -2.77 -15.07
C PHE A 78 13.95 -2.38 -14.91
N LEU A 79 14.57 -2.82 -13.81
CA LEU A 79 15.98 -2.48 -13.55
C LEU A 79 16.94 -3.20 -14.48
N SER A 80 17.96 -2.48 -14.92
CA SER A 80 19.09 -2.95 -15.71
C SER A 80 20.29 -2.01 -15.49
N PRO A 81 21.51 -2.36 -15.94
CA PRO A 81 22.64 -1.43 -15.97
C PRO A 81 22.33 -0.12 -16.73
N ASN A 82 21.52 -0.18 -17.79
CA ASN A 82 21.09 1.01 -18.53
C ASN A 82 20.03 1.82 -17.76
N TYR A 83 19.21 1.17 -16.93
CA TYR A 83 18.22 1.85 -16.08
C TYR A 83 18.89 2.71 -15.01
N ILE A 84 19.83 2.13 -14.26
CA ILE A 84 20.49 2.82 -13.13
C ILE A 84 21.38 3.99 -13.58
N THR A 85 21.80 3.99 -14.84
CA THR A 85 22.57 5.09 -15.45
C THR A 85 21.70 6.12 -16.17
N SER A 86 20.38 5.89 -16.26
CA SER A 86 19.43 6.78 -16.93
C SER A 86 18.85 7.81 -15.95
N GLN A 87 19.19 9.09 -16.15
CA GLN A 87 18.65 10.18 -15.35
C GLN A 87 17.12 10.28 -15.40
N ASN A 88 16.50 9.90 -16.53
CA ASN A 88 15.06 9.91 -16.67
C ASN A 88 14.42 8.82 -15.82
N CYS A 89 14.95 7.59 -15.87
CA CYS A 89 14.43 6.46 -15.09
C CYS A 89 14.54 6.73 -13.58
N LEU A 90 15.67 7.28 -13.13
CA LEU A 90 15.84 7.69 -11.73
C LEU A 90 14.88 8.83 -11.35
N TRP A 91 14.63 9.79 -12.24
CA TRP A 91 13.65 10.85 -11.99
C TRP A 91 12.21 10.31 -11.89
N GLU A 92 11.80 9.37 -12.75
CA GLU A 92 10.48 8.73 -12.69
C GLU A 92 10.28 7.99 -11.37
N TRP A 93 11.30 7.23 -10.96
CA TRP A 93 11.33 6.53 -9.67
C TRP A 93 11.14 7.50 -8.51
N ASP A 94 11.94 8.58 -8.46
CA ASP A 94 11.83 9.61 -7.43
C ASP A 94 10.46 10.30 -7.45
N GLU A 95 9.93 10.60 -8.63
CA GLU A 95 8.62 11.25 -8.79
C GLU A 95 7.49 10.35 -8.30
N TYR A 96 7.57 9.05 -8.54
CA TYR A 96 6.61 8.08 -8.01
C TYR A 96 6.74 7.93 -6.49
N LEU A 97 7.97 7.78 -5.97
CA LEU A 97 8.24 7.67 -4.53
C LEU A 97 7.72 8.86 -3.74
N ARG A 98 7.88 10.08 -4.26
CA ARG A 98 7.33 11.29 -3.63
C ARG A 98 5.81 11.20 -3.41
N ARG A 99 5.10 10.35 -4.16
CA ARG A 99 3.64 10.28 -4.22
C ARG A 99 3.04 8.98 -3.69
N GLU A 100 3.85 7.94 -3.48
CA GLU A 100 3.43 6.61 -3.01
C GLU A 100 2.43 6.70 -1.85
N HIS A 101 2.69 7.57 -0.88
CA HIS A 101 1.87 7.67 0.33
C HIS A 101 0.73 8.68 0.20
N SER A 102 0.72 9.52 -0.83
CA SER A 102 -0.27 10.60 -1.03
C SER A 102 -1.53 10.10 -1.76
N ALA A 103 -1.49 8.89 -2.31
CA ALA A 103 -2.54 8.32 -3.14
C ALA A 103 -3.14 7.01 -2.59
N ALA A 104 -3.11 6.82 -1.26
CA ALA A 104 -3.63 5.61 -0.60
C ALA A 104 -3.01 4.29 -1.09
N ARG A 105 -1.69 4.28 -1.34
CA ARG A 105 -0.99 3.14 -1.96
C ARG A 105 -0.15 2.29 -1.00
N GLY A 106 -0.27 2.47 0.32
CA GLY A 106 0.50 1.76 1.37
C GLY A 106 2.03 1.82 1.24
N ASP A 107 2.75 1.03 2.04
CA ASP A 107 4.23 0.88 1.95
C ASP A 107 4.69 0.23 0.63
N ASP A 108 3.81 -0.55 -0.01
CA ASP A 108 4.07 -1.33 -1.23
C ASP A 108 3.45 -0.69 -2.48
N GLY A 109 3.33 0.64 -2.52
CA GLY A 109 2.73 1.32 -3.67
C GLY A 109 3.59 1.19 -4.93
N ILE A 110 4.88 0.88 -4.78
CA ILE A 110 5.74 0.38 -5.84
C ILE A 110 5.60 -1.14 -5.90
N THR A 111 5.20 -1.71 -7.04
CA THR A 111 5.40 -3.14 -7.34
C THR A 111 6.60 -3.23 -8.26
N PRO A 112 7.83 -3.29 -7.73
CA PRO A 112 8.97 -3.32 -8.62
C PRO A 112 9.11 -4.69 -9.28
N ILE A 113 9.54 -4.71 -10.55
CA ILE A 113 9.76 -5.95 -11.32
C ILE A 113 11.19 -5.94 -11.86
N PHE A 114 12.09 -6.68 -11.22
CA PHE A 114 13.52 -6.60 -11.50
C PHE A 114 13.97 -7.47 -12.66
N PHE A 115 14.94 -6.95 -13.40
CA PHE A 115 15.69 -7.67 -14.41
C PHE A 115 17.17 -7.29 -14.49
N VAL A 116 17.85 -7.31 -13.35
CA VAL A 116 19.19 -7.86 -13.10
C VAL A 116 19.13 -8.20 -11.62
N THR A 117 19.52 -9.40 -11.19
CA THR A 117 19.56 -9.71 -9.75
C THR A 117 20.31 -8.57 -9.04
N PRO A 118 19.80 -8.03 -7.92
CA PRO A 118 20.50 -6.95 -7.21
C PRO A 118 21.96 -7.29 -6.86
N SER A 119 22.32 -8.58 -6.81
CA SER A 119 23.71 -9.04 -6.65
C SER A 119 24.65 -8.61 -7.78
N ASP A 120 24.13 -8.47 -9.00
CA ASP A 120 24.91 -8.11 -10.18
C ASP A 120 24.92 -6.58 -10.41
N LEU A 121 23.98 -5.86 -9.79
CA LEU A 121 23.98 -4.40 -9.69
C LEU A 121 24.90 -3.96 -8.55
N THR A 122 26.16 -3.64 -8.88
CA THR A 122 27.09 -3.08 -7.90
C THR A 122 26.95 -1.55 -7.86
N ALA A 123 26.83 -0.99 -6.65
CA ALA A 123 26.84 0.46 -6.46
C ALA A 123 28.20 1.11 -6.78
N GLY A 124 29.26 0.30 -6.93
CA GLY A 124 30.62 0.80 -6.94
C GLY A 124 30.90 1.62 -5.67
N GLU A 125 31.43 2.83 -5.84
CA GLU A 125 31.65 3.82 -4.77
C GLU A 125 30.47 4.81 -4.60
N ASP A 126 29.39 4.67 -5.39
CA ASP A 126 28.25 5.61 -5.33
C ASP A 126 27.34 5.32 -4.13
N GLN A 127 27.50 6.15 -3.09
CA GLN A 127 26.75 6.03 -1.85
C GLN A 127 25.23 6.27 -2.03
N ARG A 128 24.81 7.07 -3.02
CA ARG A 128 23.39 7.29 -3.31
C ARG A 128 22.77 6.06 -3.96
N LEU A 129 23.49 5.46 -4.92
CA LEU A 129 23.06 4.22 -5.57
C LEU A 129 23.01 3.06 -4.57
N ALA A 130 23.96 2.98 -3.63
CA ALA A 130 23.96 1.98 -2.57
C ALA A 130 22.72 2.07 -1.67
N ALA A 131 22.40 3.28 -1.18
CA ALA A 131 21.20 3.51 -0.36
C ALA A 131 19.91 3.22 -1.15
N TRP A 132 19.89 3.56 -2.44
CA TRP A 132 18.77 3.23 -3.33
C TRP A 132 18.60 1.72 -3.51
N LEU A 133 19.68 0.98 -3.78
CA LEU A 133 19.67 -0.50 -3.89
C LEU A 133 19.26 -1.17 -2.56
N GLU A 134 19.62 -0.60 -1.42
CA GLU A 134 19.20 -1.10 -0.11
C GLU A 134 17.70 -0.91 0.14
N ASP A 135 17.16 0.28 -0.11
CA ASP A 135 15.70 0.55 0.00
C ASP A 135 14.91 -0.38 -0.92
N LEU A 136 15.42 -0.54 -2.14
CA LEU A 136 14.90 -1.47 -3.12
C LEU A 136 14.90 -2.90 -2.57
N ASN A 137 16.05 -3.44 -2.18
CA ASN A 137 16.16 -4.79 -1.61
C ASN A 137 15.26 -5.02 -0.39
N ARG A 138 15.07 -4.00 0.46
CA ARG A 138 14.16 -4.05 1.61
C ARG A 138 12.71 -4.27 1.16
N ARG A 139 12.24 -3.56 0.14
CA ARG A 139 10.89 -3.71 -0.45
C ARG A 139 10.71 -5.02 -1.22
N ASN A 140 11.81 -5.66 -1.61
CA ASN A 140 11.82 -6.78 -2.55
C ASN A 140 12.03 -8.16 -1.93
N ARG A 141 11.96 -8.33 -0.61
CA ARG A 141 12.24 -9.64 0.04
C ARG A 141 11.23 -10.75 -0.28
N GLN A 142 10.40 -10.61 -1.33
CA GLN A 142 9.38 -11.57 -1.72
C GLN A 142 9.73 -12.22 -3.08
N HIS A 143 9.63 -13.55 -3.13
CA HIS A 143 10.19 -14.40 -4.19
C HIS A 143 9.59 -14.22 -5.61
N HIS A 144 8.44 -13.56 -5.80
CA HIS A 144 7.76 -13.47 -7.12
C HIS A 144 8.25 -12.33 -8.03
N CYS A 145 9.33 -11.64 -7.71
CA CYS A 145 9.84 -10.49 -8.47
C CYS A 145 11.08 -10.79 -9.33
N GLU A 146 11.44 -12.07 -9.49
CA GLU A 146 12.65 -12.51 -10.21
C GLU A 146 12.28 -13.15 -11.56
N LEU A 147 12.35 -12.40 -12.65
CA LEU A 147 11.96 -12.90 -13.98
C LEU A 147 13.17 -13.21 -14.90
N GLN A 148 14.40 -13.22 -14.37
CA GLN A 148 15.56 -13.75 -15.08
C GLN A 148 15.43 -15.29 -15.16
N PRO A 149 15.24 -15.86 -16.37
CA PRO A 149 16.08 -15.62 -17.55
C PRO A 149 15.44 -14.81 -18.71
N TRP A 150 14.22 -14.28 -18.55
CA TRP A 150 13.49 -13.63 -19.65
C TRP A 150 14.22 -12.39 -20.21
N PHE A 151 14.85 -11.60 -19.36
CA PHE A 151 15.65 -10.46 -19.81
C PHE A 151 16.84 -10.84 -20.71
N GLU A 152 17.53 -11.93 -20.37
CA GLU A 152 18.74 -12.34 -21.09
C GLU A 152 18.40 -12.87 -22.49
N ARG A 153 17.27 -13.57 -22.64
CA ARG A 153 16.94 -14.29 -23.87
C ARG A 153 15.77 -13.70 -24.66
N GLY A 154 15.04 -12.72 -24.11
CA GLY A 154 13.99 -11.98 -24.82
C GLY A 154 12.67 -12.76 -24.99
N PRO A 155 11.75 -12.28 -25.86
CA PRO A 155 10.38 -12.78 -26.00
C PRO A 155 10.26 -14.27 -26.35
N GLU A 156 11.27 -14.82 -27.02
CA GLU A 156 11.34 -16.22 -27.49
C GLU A 156 11.28 -17.24 -26.33
N ILE A 157 11.62 -16.80 -25.11
CA ILE A 157 11.73 -17.65 -23.94
C ILE A 157 10.40 -18.21 -23.44
N LEU A 158 9.28 -17.51 -23.68
CA LEU A 158 7.94 -17.90 -23.23
C LEU A 158 7.52 -19.26 -23.81
N ALA A 159 7.97 -19.57 -25.03
CA ALA A 159 7.67 -20.84 -25.69
C ALA A 159 8.61 -21.99 -25.28
N GLU A 160 9.87 -21.68 -24.94
CA GLU A 160 10.91 -22.68 -24.70
C GLU A 160 11.02 -23.12 -23.23
N LEU A 161 10.89 -22.21 -22.27
CA LEU A 161 11.08 -22.52 -20.85
C LEU A 161 9.92 -23.31 -20.25
N ASP A 162 8.67 -22.99 -20.60
CA ASP A 162 7.51 -23.73 -20.09
C ASP A 162 7.57 -25.23 -20.46
N ALA A 163 8.21 -25.61 -21.57
CA ALA A 163 8.41 -27.01 -21.99
C ALA A 163 9.71 -27.64 -21.43
N ALA A 164 10.80 -26.88 -21.36
CA ALA A 164 12.08 -27.35 -20.87
C ALA A 164 12.11 -27.51 -19.33
N GLU A 165 11.48 -26.60 -18.58
CA GLU A 165 11.42 -26.63 -17.11
C GLU A 165 10.58 -27.81 -16.61
N ARG A 166 9.46 -28.13 -17.27
CA ARG A 166 8.69 -29.37 -17.04
C ARG A 166 9.54 -30.64 -17.19
N SER A 167 10.46 -30.65 -18.15
CA SER A 167 11.31 -31.81 -18.46
C SER A 167 12.52 -31.94 -17.53
N ALA A 168 13.00 -30.82 -16.96
CA ALA A 168 14.10 -30.78 -16.00
C ALA A 168 13.63 -31.09 -14.57
N ALA A 169 12.45 -30.60 -14.15
CA ALA A 169 11.88 -30.82 -12.82
C ALA A 169 11.60 -32.30 -12.52
N VAL A 170 11.29 -33.12 -13.54
CA VAL A 170 11.06 -34.57 -13.39
C VAL A 170 12.37 -35.36 -13.21
N LYS A 171 13.53 -34.78 -13.55
CA LYS A 171 14.80 -35.53 -13.66
C LYS A 171 15.77 -35.35 -12.47
N SER A 172 15.44 -34.57 -11.44
CA SER A 172 16.34 -34.37 -10.28
C SER A 172 15.67 -34.55 -8.92
N SER A 173 16.13 -35.56 -8.17
CA SER A 173 15.92 -35.73 -6.71
C SER A 173 16.47 -34.53 -5.90
N PRO A 174 16.08 -34.37 -4.62
CA PRO A 174 15.73 -33.08 -4.02
C PRO A 174 16.91 -32.12 -3.93
N ARG A 175 16.75 -30.95 -4.56
CA ARG A 175 17.66 -29.81 -4.38
C ARG A 175 17.26 -28.99 -3.16
N ALA A 176 18.25 -28.38 -2.52
CA ALA A 176 18.10 -27.59 -1.31
C ALA A 176 17.08 -26.45 -1.48
N PRO A 177 16.38 -26.02 -0.41
CA PRO A 177 15.23 -25.10 -0.45
C PRO A 177 15.56 -23.62 -0.81
N ALA A 178 16.66 -23.36 -1.50
CA ALA A 178 17.13 -22.01 -1.85
C ALA A 178 17.07 -21.68 -3.36
N GLU A 179 16.73 -22.62 -4.23
CA GLU A 179 16.51 -22.36 -5.65
C GLU A 179 15.00 -22.25 -5.92
N ASP A 180 14.52 -21.10 -6.37
CA ASP A 180 13.12 -20.93 -6.78
C ASP A 180 12.83 -21.77 -8.04
N LEU A 181 12.21 -22.94 -7.84
CA LEU A 181 11.94 -23.94 -8.89
C LEU A 181 10.77 -23.58 -9.81
N ARG A 182 10.13 -22.42 -9.61
CA ARG A 182 8.98 -22.00 -10.41
C ARG A 182 9.37 -21.66 -11.84
N THR A 183 8.54 -22.05 -12.79
CA THR A 183 8.70 -21.68 -14.19
C THR A 183 8.54 -20.18 -14.40
N LEU A 184 9.03 -19.66 -15.54
CA LEU A 184 8.74 -18.27 -15.91
C LEU A 184 7.23 -17.99 -15.95
N GLY A 185 6.45 -18.90 -16.52
CA GLY A 185 4.99 -18.80 -16.53
C GLY A 185 4.38 -18.72 -15.13
N GLU A 186 4.81 -19.57 -14.19
CA GLU A 186 4.33 -19.56 -12.80
C GLU A 186 4.69 -18.27 -12.06
N ARG A 187 5.87 -17.70 -12.34
CA ARG A 187 6.31 -16.41 -11.78
C ARG A 187 5.47 -15.26 -12.33
N LEU A 188 5.14 -15.27 -13.62
CA LEU A 188 4.26 -14.27 -14.22
C LEU A 188 2.82 -14.37 -13.72
N ASP A 189 2.30 -15.58 -13.53
CA ASP A 189 0.98 -15.78 -12.94
C ASP A 189 0.94 -15.29 -11.48
N ALA A 190 2.00 -15.55 -10.71
CA ALA A 190 2.11 -15.05 -9.33
C ALA A 190 2.17 -13.52 -9.28
N LEU A 191 2.92 -12.91 -10.20
CA LEU A 191 2.99 -11.47 -10.35
C LEU A 191 1.64 -10.86 -10.71
N ASP A 192 0.95 -11.43 -11.71
CA ASP A 192 -0.35 -10.96 -12.16
C ASP A 192 -1.40 -11.00 -11.04
N ARG A 193 -1.45 -12.12 -10.30
CA ARG A 193 -2.31 -12.27 -9.12
C ARG A 193 -1.99 -11.22 -8.04
N ARG A 194 -0.71 -10.89 -7.83
CA ARG A 194 -0.31 -9.84 -6.89
C ARG A 194 -0.75 -8.46 -7.36
N ILE A 195 -0.60 -8.15 -8.65
CA ILE A 195 -1.09 -6.90 -9.25
C ILE A 195 -2.60 -6.78 -9.03
N ALA A 196 -3.36 -7.82 -9.35
CA ALA A 196 -4.81 -7.85 -9.16
C ALA A 196 -5.20 -7.63 -7.68
N ALA A 197 -4.58 -8.39 -6.77
CA ALA A 197 -4.80 -8.23 -5.34
C ALA A 197 -4.45 -6.82 -4.85
N ARG A 198 -3.42 -6.18 -5.40
CA ARG A 198 -3.02 -4.82 -5.02
C ARG A 198 -4.01 -3.77 -5.51
N LEU A 199 -4.49 -3.90 -6.74
CA LEU A 199 -5.53 -3.02 -7.28
C LEU A 199 -6.83 -3.16 -6.48
N ASP A 200 -7.17 -4.38 -6.06
CA ASP A 200 -8.31 -4.63 -5.18
C ASP A 200 -8.14 -4.02 -3.78
N GLN A 201 -6.92 -4.00 -3.23
CA GLN A 201 -6.63 -3.31 -1.98
C GLN A 201 -6.79 -1.78 -2.10
N ILE A 202 -6.46 -1.20 -3.24
CA ILE A 202 -6.72 0.21 -3.52
C ILE A 202 -8.23 0.46 -3.62
N ALA A 203 -8.98 -0.42 -4.30
CA ALA A 203 -10.44 -0.36 -4.33
C ALA A 203 -11.07 -0.49 -2.94
N LEU A 204 -10.50 -1.32 -2.05
CA LEU A 204 -10.93 -1.39 -0.65
C LEU A 204 -10.68 -0.08 0.10
N ALA A 205 -9.58 0.62 -0.17
CA ALA A 205 -9.30 1.92 0.41
C ALA A 205 -10.37 2.96 0.02
N ASP A 206 -10.88 2.93 -1.21
CA ASP A 206 -11.97 3.81 -1.67
C ASP A 206 -13.31 3.52 -0.94
N LEU A 207 -13.48 2.30 -0.42
CA LEU A 207 -14.65 1.88 0.36
C LEU A 207 -14.49 2.14 1.87
N ALA A 208 -13.29 2.52 2.33
CA ALA A 208 -13.00 2.75 3.74
C ALA A 208 -13.77 3.97 4.25
N PRO A 209 -14.53 3.86 5.36
CA PRO A 209 -15.17 5.02 5.96
C PRO A 209 -14.14 5.82 6.75
N GLY A 210 -14.42 7.10 6.96
CA GLY A 210 -13.57 7.92 7.81
C GLY A 210 -13.85 9.40 7.68
N ASN A 211 -13.20 10.18 8.54
CA ASN A 211 -13.23 11.65 8.53
C ASN A 211 -11.84 12.28 8.43
N VAL A 212 -10.79 11.47 8.24
CA VAL A 212 -9.43 11.98 8.07
C VAL A 212 -9.33 12.79 6.79
N VAL A 213 -9.00 14.07 6.93
CA VAL A 213 -8.85 14.97 5.79
C VAL A 213 -7.62 14.56 4.96
N ARG A 214 -7.71 14.64 3.62
CA ARG A 214 -6.57 14.38 2.73
C ARG A 214 -5.38 15.23 3.15
N SER A 215 -4.20 14.60 3.25
CA SER A 215 -2.95 15.31 3.51
C SER A 215 -2.60 16.24 2.34
N HIS A 216 -1.76 17.24 2.63
CA HIS A 216 -1.34 18.25 1.65
C HIS A 216 -0.54 17.63 0.50
N GLU A 217 -0.70 18.18 -0.71
CA GLU A 217 0.02 17.75 -1.94
C GLU A 217 1.55 17.82 -1.81
N HIS A 218 2.08 18.56 -0.83
CA HIS A 218 3.51 18.75 -0.58
C HIS A 218 4.10 17.79 0.46
N PHE A 219 3.36 16.77 0.92
CA PHE A 219 3.90 15.74 1.79
C PHE A 219 4.86 14.82 0.99
N VAL A 220 6.16 15.16 0.99
CA VAL A 220 7.20 14.44 0.25
C VAL A 220 8.37 14.07 1.16
N GLY A 221 9.06 12.97 0.84
CA GLY A 221 10.34 12.62 1.48
C GLY A 221 10.25 11.99 2.88
N ARG A 222 9.06 11.62 3.37
CA ARG A 222 8.85 10.97 4.68
C ARG A 222 8.46 9.49 4.61
N HIS A 223 8.94 8.82 3.57
CA HIS A 223 8.62 7.41 3.34
C HIS A 223 9.10 6.53 4.49
N HIS A 224 10.33 6.75 4.96
CA HIS A 224 10.92 5.94 6.03
C HIS A 224 10.14 6.07 7.34
N GLU A 225 9.68 7.27 7.67
CA GLU A 225 8.87 7.53 8.86
C GLU A 225 7.50 6.86 8.78
N LEU A 226 6.86 6.85 7.61
CA LEU A 226 5.58 6.15 7.41
C LEU A 226 5.72 4.63 7.50
N SER A 227 6.76 4.07 6.89
CA SER A 227 7.03 2.64 6.94
C SER A 227 7.41 2.17 8.34
N THR A 228 8.18 3.00 9.06
CA THR A 228 8.52 2.77 10.46
C THR A 228 7.27 2.85 11.33
N LEU A 229 6.40 3.85 11.13
CA LEU A 229 5.12 3.93 11.83
C LEU A 229 4.27 2.70 11.54
N HIS A 230 4.14 2.27 10.28
CA HIS A 230 3.38 1.07 9.92
C HIS A 230 3.91 -0.19 10.61
N THR A 231 5.22 -0.39 10.55
CA THR A 231 5.87 -1.52 11.23
C THR A 231 5.59 -1.48 12.73
N LEU A 232 5.69 -0.31 13.37
CA LEU A 232 5.37 -0.14 14.79
C LEU A 232 3.90 -0.47 15.09
N MET A 233 2.95 -0.04 14.25
CA MET A 233 1.53 -0.40 14.39
C MET A 233 1.35 -1.93 14.29
N MET A 234 2.05 -2.60 13.37
CA MET A 234 1.88 -4.04 13.12
C MET A 234 2.57 -4.94 14.15
N THR A 235 3.79 -4.58 14.57
CA THR A 235 4.59 -5.42 15.48
C THR A 235 4.41 -5.06 16.95
N GLY A 236 3.80 -3.90 17.22
CA GLY A 236 3.82 -3.25 18.53
C GLY A 236 5.17 -2.57 18.80
N GLY A 237 5.15 -1.49 19.59
CA GLY A 237 6.36 -0.74 19.97
C GLY A 237 7.36 -1.56 20.82
N PRO A 238 8.60 -1.06 21.00
CA PRO A 238 9.61 -1.73 21.80
C PRO A 238 9.11 -2.06 23.20
N LYS A 239 9.26 -3.32 23.62
CA LYS A 239 9.02 -3.76 25.01
C LYS A 239 10.15 -3.27 25.93
N SER A 240 10.51 -1.99 25.92
CA SER A 240 11.49 -1.44 26.85
C SER A 240 10.80 -1.04 28.14
N GLY A 241 11.10 -1.76 29.22
CA GLY A 241 10.64 -1.43 30.56
C GLY A 241 11.06 -0.01 30.96
N GLY A 242 10.07 0.80 31.37
CA GLY A 242 10.29 2.13 31.91
C GLY A 242 9.33 3.18 31.32
N ARG A 243 8.18 3.37 31.98
CA ARG A 243 7.25 4.52 31.84
C ARG A 243 7.06 5.05 30.40
N GLY A 244 6.33 4.28 29.60
CA GLY A 244 5.57 4.77 28.45
C GLY A 244 4.30 3.95 28.38
N MET A 245 3.14 4.60 28.42
CA MET A 245 1.82 3.96 28.25
C MET A 245 1.84 3.11 26.97
N GLY A 246 1.36 1.87 26.87
CA GLY A 246 0.53 1.06 27.74
C GLY A 246 -0.30 0.18 26.82
N GLY A 247 0.18 -1.02 26.48
CA GLY A 247 -0.55 -2.00 25.68
C GLY A 247 -0.31 -1.93 24.16
N ARG A 248 -0.48 -3.07 23.48
CA ARG A 248 -0.51 -3.16 22.00
C ARG A 248 -1.60 -2.20 21.48
N GLY A 249 -1.29 -1.41 20.46
CA GLY A 249 -2.29 -0.61 19.73
C GLY A 249 -2.33 0.90 20.02
N MET A 250 -1.51 1.44 20.93
CA MET A 250 -1.37 2.89 21.10
C MET A 250 0.07 3.33 20.86
N ILE A 251 0.26 4.17 19.85
CA ILE A 251 1.57 4.75 19.52
C ILE A 251 1.48 6.26 19.65
N ALA A 252 2.15 6.79 20.68
CA ALA A 252 2.51 8.20 20.69
C ALA A 252 3.51 8.40 19.55
N ALA A 253 3.18 9.26 18.58
CA ALA A 253 4.10 9.59 17.50
C ALA A 253 5.29 10.40 18.07
N ALA A 254 6.25 9.67 18.63
CA ALA A 254 7.28 10.17 19.52
C ALA A 254 8.55 10.62 18.79
N HIS A 255 8.53 10.96 17.50
CA HIS A 255 9.72 11.43 16.80
C HIS A 255 9.45 12.65 15.92
N SER A 256 9.07 13.77 16.54
CA SER A 256 9.23 15.12 15.96
C SER A 256 9.01 16.17 17.05
N PRO A 257 9.89 17.18 17.20
CA PRO A 257 9.58 18.40 17.96
C PRO A 257 8.26 19.04 17.52
N GLY A 258 7.55 19.72 18.43
CA GLY A 258 6.28 20.39 18.13
C GLY A 258 6.38 21.32 16.92
N GLY A 259 5.39 21.26 16.02
CA GLY A 259 5.31 22.09 14.81
C GLY A 259 5.84 21.45 13.51
N LEU A 260 6.43 20.25 13.54
CA LEU A 260 7.07 19.62 12.37
C LEU A 260 6.17 18.65 11.57
N GLY A 261 4.85 18.72 11.72
CA GLY A 261 3.90 17.96 10.88
C GLY A 261 3.57 16.54 11.38
N LYS A 262 3.38 16.35 12.70
CA LYS A 262 2.88 15.09 13.28
C LYS A 262 1.47 14.75 12.78
N THR A 263 0.56 15.72 12.85
CA THR A 263 -0.79 15.63 12.28
C THR A 263 -0.73 15.26 10.80
N ALA A 264 0.14 15.91 10.03
CA ALA A 264 0.31 15.61 8.60
C ALA A 264 0.81 14.17 8.37
N LEU A 265 1.73 13.67 9.20
CA LEU A 265 2.20 12.28 9.15
C LEU A 265 1.09 11.28 9.50
N ALA A 266 0.31 11.52 10.57
CA ALA A 266 -0.79 10.66 10.99
C ALA A 266 -1.91 10.61 9.94
N ARG A 267 -2.29 11.77 9.39
CA ARG A 267 -3.24 11.85 8.28
C ARG A 267 -2.73 11.10 7.06
N GLN A 268 -1.47 11.35 6.66
CA GLN A 268 -0.87 10.65 5.53
C GLN A 268 -0.84 9.14 5.73
N TYR A 269 -0.52 8.68 6.94
CA TYR A 269 -0.57 7.27 7.31
C TYR A 269 -1.98 6.69 7.10
N ALA A 270 -3.00 7.34 7.64
CA ALA A 270 -4.38 6.89 7.49
C ALA A 270 -4.81 6.78 6.03
N HIS A 271 -4.41 7.74 5.17
CA HIS A 271 -4.67 7.67 3.73
C HIS A 271 -3.88 6.54 3.09
N ALA A 272 -2.57 6.46 3.30
CA ALA A 272 -1.70 5.43 2.74
C ALA A 272 -2.22 4.02 3.06
N TYR A 273 -2.74 3.80 4.27
CA TYR A 273 -3.18 2.49 4.77
C TYR A 273 -4.69 2.34 4.87
N ALA A 274 -5.49 3.18 4.22
CA ALA A 274 -6.95 3.16 4.34
C ALA A 274 -7.56 1.79 4.00
N GLY A 275 -7.02 1.07 3.01
CA GLY A 275 -7.45 -0.29 2.66
C GLY A 275 -7.26 -1.30 3.80
N PHE A 276 -6.20 -1.13 4.60
CA PHE A 276 -5.92 -1.97 5.78
C PHE A 276 -6.96 -1.74 6.91
N TYR A 277 -7.50 -0.53 6.98
CA TYR A 277 -8.53 -0.14 7.93
C TYR A 277 -9.94 -0.12 7.33
N ALA A 278 -10.16 -0.68 6.13
CA ALA A 278 -11.42 -0.50 5.40
C ALA A 278 -12.67 -0.95 6.19
N ALA A 279 -12.50 -1.98 7.04
CA ALA A 279 -13.55 -2.52 7.90
C ALA A 279 -14.00 -1.53 8.99
N GLY A 280 -13.07 -1.01 9.81
CA GLY A 280 -13.39 -0.12 10.93
C GLY A 280 -13.35 1.36 10.59
N GLY A 281 -12.67 1.72 9.51
CA GLY A 281 -12.43 3.08 9.06
C GLY A 281 -11.24 3.76 9.72
N THR A 282 -10.98 4.97 9.25
CA THR A 282 -9.96 5.87 9.82
C THR A 282 -10.64 7.11 10.39
N TRP A 283 -10.45 7.37 11.68
CA TRP A 283 -11.17 8.42 12.40
C TRP A 283 -10.22 9.36 13.11
N GLU A 284 -10.31 10.64 12.78
CA GLU A 284 -9.60 11.74 13.41
C GLU A 284 -10.50 12.48 14.40
N ILE A 285 -9.96 12.75 15.59
CA ILE A 285 -10.65 13.42 16.69
C ILE A 285 -9.75 14.56 17.17
N GLY A 286 -10.24 15.79 17.12
CA GLY A 286 -9.54 16.94 17.69
C GLY A 286 -9.63 16.93 19.21
N CYS A 287 -8.48 17.01 19.88
CA CYS A 287 -8.37 16.87 21.33
C CYS A 287 -7.85 18.12 22.05
N GLU A 288 -7.85 19.28 21.39
CA GLU A 288 -7.43 20.55 22.00
C GLU A 288 -8.26 20.86 23.25
N GLY A 289 -7.60 21.01 24.39
CA GLY A 289 -8.23 21.29 25.68
C GLY A 289 -9.04 20.12 26.25
N VAL A 290 -9.06 18.95 25.60
CA VAL A 290 -9.86 17.79 26.04
C VAL A 290 -9.09 17.02 27.10
N THR A 291 -9.70 16.83 28.27
CA THR A 291 -9.07 16.15 29.43
C THR A 291 -9.58 14.72 29.67
N LYS A 292 -10.64 14.32 28.95
CA LYS A 292 -11.33 13.03 29.11
C LYS A 292 -11.53 12.37 27.76
N LEU A 293 -11.16 11.09 27.65
CA LEU A 293 -11.23 10.33 26.40
C LEU A 293 -12.68 10.20 25.91
N GLY A 294 -13.60 10.00 26.85
CA GLY A 294 -15.03 9.97 26.57
C GLY A 294 -15.56 11.22 25.88
N ALA A 295 -15.10 12.40 26.32
CA ALA A 295 -15.49 13.65 25.70
C ALA A 295 -14.99 13.73 24.24
N ALA A 296 -13.76 13.25 23.98
CA ALA A 296 -13.23 13.14 22.61
C ALA A 296 -14.06 12.17 21.76
N LEU A 297 -14.36 10.98 22.27
CA LEU A 297 -15.13 9.96 21.55
C LEU A 297 -16.59 10.36 21.32
N LEU A 298 -17.19 11.17 22.20
CA LEU A 298 -18.52 11.76 21.95
C LEU A 298 -18.52 12.66 20.72
N THR A 299 -17.45 13.43 20.47
CA THR A 299 -17.36 14.23 19.25
C THR A 299 -17.34 13.36 17.99
N LEU A 300 -16.68 12.20 18.04
CA LEU A 300 -16.70 11.22 16.96
C LEU A 300 -18.10 10.62 16.79
N ALA A 301 -18.73 10.22 17.90
CA ALA A 301 -20.07 9.65 17.89
C ALA A 301 -21.09 10.60 17.24
N ASP A 302 -20.89 11.90 17.43
CA ASP A 302 -21.76 12.92 16.83
C ASP A 302 -21.41 13.29 15.38
N HIS A 303 -20.25 12.87 14.88
CA HIS A 303 -19.75 13.18 13.55
C HIS A 303 -20.64 12.57 12.44
N PRO A 304 -21.05 13.34 11.41
CA PRO A 304 -21.94 12.84 10.36
C PRO A 304 -21.42 11.60 9.62
N GLN A 305 -20.12 11.56 9.31
CA GLN A 305 -19.50 10.42 8.62
C GLN A 305 -19.53 9.15 9.49
N PHE A 306 -19.30 9.27 10.80
CA PHE A 306 -19.38 8.14 11.73
C PHE A 306 -20.81 7.60 11.84
N LYS A 307 -21.80 8.49 12.02
CA LYS A 307 -23.23 8.14 12.01
C LYS A 307 -23.65 7.45 10.71
N SER A 308 -23.05 7.84 9.57
CA SER A 308 -23.36 7.24 8.27
C SER A 308 -22.66 5.91 8.03
N ALA A 309 -21.54 5.61 8.71
CA ALA A 309 -20.71 4.43 8.46
C ALA A 309 -21.42 3.11 8.76
N GLY A 310 -22.39 3.12 9.69
CA GLY A 310 -23.23 1.97 10.02
C GLY A 310 -24.46 1.76 9.14
N ARG A 311 -24.80 2.69 8.24
CA ARG A 311 -26.05 2.61 7.45
C ARG A 311 -26.10 1.32 6.63
N GLY A 312 -27.17 0.55 6.81
CA GLY A 312 -27.37 -0.73 6.13
C GLY A 312 -26.49 -1.88 6.66
N VAL A 313 -25.75 -1.65 7.75
CA VAL A 313 -24.85 -2.62 8.38
C VAL A 313 -25.28 -2.91 9.83
N LEU A 314 -25.47 -1.85 10.61
CA LEU A 314 -25.77 -1.91 12.04
C LEU A 314 -26.75 -0.79 12.39
N GLU A 315 -27.62 -1.02 13.37
CA GLU A 315 -28.46 0.04 13.92
C GLU A 315 -27.61 1.24 14.37
N PRO A 316 -28.09 2.49 14.21
CA PRO A 316 -27.32 3.66 14.62
C PRO A 316 -26.97 3.62 16.12
N LEU A 317 -25.80 4.15 16.48
CA LEU A 317 -25.43 4.33 17.88
C LEU A 317 -26.42 5.28 18.57
N VAL A 318 -27.09 4.78 19.60
CA VAL A 318 -27.96 5.58 20.48
C VAL A 318 -27.41 5.48 21.90
N LEU A 319 -26.87 6.59 22.39
CA LEU A 319 -26.40 6.71 23.76
C LEU A 319 -27.56 7.08 24.69
N SER A 320 -27.67 6.36 25.81
CA SER A 320 -28.58 6.68 26.91
C SER A 320 -28.23 8.02 27.58
N GLU A 321 -29.16 8.56 28.37
CA GLU A 321 -28.90 9.77 29.16
C GLU A 321 -27.72 9.59 30.13
N ALA A 322 -27.60 8.39 30.73
CA ALA A 322 -26.49 8.06 31.62
C ALA A 322 -25.14 8.03 30.89
N GLU A 323 -25.09 7.39 29.72
CA GLU A 323 -23.87 7.36 28.89
C GLU A 323 -23.50 8.74 28.37
N ARG A 324 -24.47 9.61 28.05
CA ARG A 324 -24.18 11.00 27.66
C ARG A 324 -23.68 11.86 28.81
N ALA A 325 -24.10 11.57 30.04
CA ALA A 325 -23.72 12.32 31.23
C ALA A 325 -22.34 11.89 31.79
N ASP A 326 -21.92 10.65 31.55
CA ASP A 326 -20.65 10.10 32.03
C ASP A 326 -19.68 9.84 30.85
N PRO A 327 -18.58 10.60 30.73
CA PRO A 327 -17.60 10.41 29.67
C PRO A 327 -17.02 8.99 29.62
N ASP A 328 -16.75 8.34 30.75
CA ASP A 328 -16.11 7.03 30.73
C ASP A 328 -17.10 5.97 30.24
N LEU A 329 -18.40 6.08 30.58
CA LEU A 329 -19.45 5.24 29.99
C LEU A 329 -19.64 5.52 28.48
N ALA A 330 -19.60 6.79 28.08
CA ALA A 330 -19.65 7.15 26.66
C ALA A 330 -18.52 6.51 25.87
N ALA A 331 -17.30 6.54 26.41
CA ALA A 331 -16.13 5.94 25.76
C ALA A 331 -16.35 4.45 25.48
N VAL A 332 -16.81 3.71 26.49
CA VAL A 332 -17.09 2.27 26.37
C VAL A 332 -18.17 2.01 25.32
N ALA A 333 -19.27 2.76 25.34
CA ALA A 333 -20.37 2.59 24.38
C ALA A 333 -19.95 2.89 22.94
N VAL A 334 -19.17 3.95 22.72
CA VAL A 334 -18.67 4.33 21.38
C VAL A 334 -17.68 3.30 20.85
N LEU A 335 -16.74 2.83 21.67
CA LEU A 335 -15.73 1.84 21.28
C LEU A 335 -16.37 0.47 21.00
N ASP A 336 -17.34 0.04 21.81
CA ASP A 336 -18.09 -1.19 21.58
C ASP A 336 -18.92 -1.13 20.29
N TYR A 337 -19.53 0.03 20.00
CA TYR A 337 -20.20 0.25 18.72
C TYR A 337 -19.23 0.18 17.55
N LEU A 338 -18.09 0.87 17.63
CA LEU A 338 -17.07 0.85 16.57
C LEU A 338 -16.53 -0.57 16.33
N LYS A 339 -16.35 -1.35 17.40
CA LYS A 339 -15.98 -2.78 17.32
C LYS A 339 -17.02 -3.57 16.55
N ARG A 340 -18.28 -3.53 16.98
CA ARG A 340 -19.39 -4.23 16.31
C ARG A 340 -19.52 -3.83 14.85
N LEU A 341 -19.40 -2.54 14.56
CA LEU A 341 -19.41 -2.01 13.20
C LEU A 341 -18.25 -2.57 12.36
N THR A 342 -17.03 -2.57 12.90
CA THR A 342 -15.82 -3.08 12.22
C THR A 342 -16.01 -4.53 11.75
N PHE A 343 -16.49 -5.41 12.64
CA PHE A 343 -16.71 -6.81 12.30
C PHE A 343 -17.92 -7.01 11.36
N ALA A 344 -19.02 -6.28 11.56
CA ALA A 344 -20.20 -6.38 10.70
C ALA A 344 -19.95 -5.90 9.27
N ARG A 345 -19.05 -4.91 9.08
CA ARG A 345 -18.71 -4.36 7.77
C ARG A 345 -17.92 -5.32 6.88
N VAL A 346 -17.26 -6.34 7.42
CA VAL A 346 -16.44 -7.29 6.63
C VAL A 346 -17.24 -7.92 5.49
N THR A 347 -18.44 -8.44 5.79
CA THR A 347 -19.30 -9.07 4.78
C THR A 347 -19.78 -8.05 3.74
N VAL A 348 -20.15 -6.85 4.19
CA VAL A 348 -20.63 -5.78 3.30
C VAL A 348 -19.53 -5.28 2.38
N LEU A 349 -18.30 -5.15 2.87
CA LEU A 349 -17.13 -4.79 2.07
C LEU A 349 -16.81 -5.85 1.03
N ARG A 350 -16.90 -7.14 1.38
CA ARG A 350 -16.72 -8.22 0.42
C ARG A 350 -17.73 -8.13 -0.72
N GLU A 351 -19.00 -7.89 -0.41
CA GLU A 351 -20.06 -7.71 -1.43
C GLU A 351 -19.97 -6.40 -2.20
N ALA A 352 -19.42 -5.35 -1.60
CA ALA A 352 -19.13 -4.10 -2.28
C ALA A 352 -17.96 -4.26 -3.26
N LEU A 353 -16.89 -4.93 -2.83
CA LEU A 353 -15.71 -5.20 -3.67
C LEU A 353 -16.05 -6.10 -4.86
N LYS A 354 -16.91 -7.11 -4.67
CA LYS A 354 -17.44 -7.93 -5.78
C LYS A 354 -18.05 -7.10 -6.91
N ARG A 355 -18.71 -5.99 -6.57
CA ARG A 355 -19.38 -5.08 -7.50
C ARG A 355 -18.55 -3.85 -7.85
N HIS A 356 -17.33 -3.74 -7.33
CA HIS A 356 -16.51 -2.55 -7.52
C HIS A 356 -16.06 -2.47 -8.99
N PRO A 357 -16.26 -1.31 -9.65
CA PRO A 357 -15.92 -1.16 -11.05
C PRO A 357 -14.45 -1.36 -11.32
N ASP A 358 -13.56 -1.18 -10.34
CA ASP A 358 -12.11 -1.36 -10.50
C ASP A 358 -11.55 -2.60 -9.80
N ARG A 359 -12.39 -3.63 -9.57
CA ARG A 359 -11.92 -4.93 -9.06
C ARG A 359 -11.20 -5.70 -10.17
N HIS A 360 -10.03 -6.26 -9.87
CA HIS A 360 -9.20 -7.10 -10.73
C HIS A 360 -9.12 -8.57 -10.29
N SER A 361 -9.32 -8.94 -9.03
CA SER A 361 -9.33 -10.37 -8.70
C SER A 361 -10.67 -11.02 -9.09
N PRO A 362 -10.67 -12.28 -9.56
CA PRO A 362 -11.87 -13.11 -9.62
C PRO A 362 -12.53 -13.23 -8.25
N GLU A 363 -13.83 -13.53 -8.22
CA GLU A 363 -14.58 -13.63 -6.95
C GLU A 363 -14.02 -14.66 -5.97
N ALA A 364 -13.42 -15.74 -6.49
CA ALA A 364 -12.77 -16.77 -5.69
C ALA A 364 -11.50 -16.27 -4.97
N ASP A 365 -10.82 -15.28 -5.55
CA ASP A 365 -9.51 -14.78 -5.13
C ASP A 365 -9.58 -13.36 -4.54
N LEU A 366 -10.77 -12.90 -4.18
CA LEU A 366 -10.95 -11.60 -3.54
C LEU A 366 -10.12 -11.51 -2.24
N PRO A 367 -9.53 -10.34 -1.94
CA PRO A 367 -8.78 -10.14 -0.72
C PRO A 367 -9.63 -10.49 0.51
N VAL A 368 -9.05 -11.30 1.38
CA VAL A 368 -9.67 -11.68 2.65
C VAL A 368 -9.30 -10.64 3.70
N ILE A 369 -10.31 -10.07 4.36
CA ILE A 369 -10.11 -9.21 5.53
C ILE A 369 -10.02 -10.13 6.75
N GLU A 370 -8.86 -10.74 6.98
CA GLU A 370 -8.65 -11.72 8.07
C GLU A 370 -8.65 -11.08 9.45
N GLN A 371 -8.13 -9.86 9.54
CA GLN A 371 -8.04 -9.08 10.78
C GLN A 371 -8.73 -7.73 10.55
N PRO A 372 -10.04 -7.62 10.80
CA PRO A 372 -10.78 -6.37 10.66
C PRO A 372 -10.28 -5.36 11.68
N ARG A 373 -9.86 -4.19 11.22
CA ARG A 373 -9.32 -3.13 12.10
C ARG A 373 -9.90 -1.75 11.80
N GLY A 374 -9.85 -0.89 12.82
CA GLY A 374 -10.08 0.56 12.71
C GLY A 374 -8.89 1.34 13.25
N LEU A 375 -8.74 2.58 12.79
CA LEU A 375 -7.71 3.51 13.24
C LEU A 375 -8.37 4.73 13.89
N LEU A 376 -7.95 5.06 15.11
CA LEU A 376 -8.25 6.34 15.77
C LEU A 376 -7.01 7.23 15.79
N ILE A 377 -7.18 8.49 15.47
CA ILE A 377 -6.16 9.53 15.55
C ILE A 377 -6.67 10.59 16.51
N PHE A 378 -6.02 10.70 17.66
CA PHE A 378 -6.25 11.79 18.61
C PHE A 378 -5.30 12.94 18.24
N ASP A 379 -5.80 13.93 17.52
CA ASP A 379 -5.01 15.07 17.03
C ASP A 379 -4.99 16.20 18.07
N ASN A 380 -3.88 16.94 18.12
CA ASN A 380 -3.68 18.09 19.00
C ASN A 380 -3.91 17.81 20.51
N VAL A 381 -3.40 16.67 21.01
CA VAL A 381 -3.43 16.37 22.45
C VAL A 381 -2.45 17.25 23.21
N ASP A 382 -2.97 18.29 23.86
CA ASP A 382 -2.22 19.27 24.66
C ASP A 382 -2.40 19.07 26.18
N ARG A 383 -3.43 18.31 26.57
CA ARG A 383 -3.74 17.96 27.97
C ARG A 383 -3.24 16.55 28.32
N ALA A 384 -2.25 16.46 29.20
CA ALA A 384 -1.73 15.18 29.68
C ALA A 384 -2.80 14.33 30.39
N GLU A 385 -3.87 14.95 30.89
CA GLU A 385 -4.99 14.26 31.53
C GLU A 385 -5.70 13.25 30.62
N LEU A 386 -5.78 13.55 29.32
CA LEU A 386 -6.41 12.68 28.31
C LEU A 386 -5.73 11.31 28.22
N LEU A 387 -4.43 11.28 28.47
CA LEU A 387 -3.57 10.11 28.40
C LEU A 387 -3.15 9.67 29.81
N ARG A 388 -3.96 9.89 30.83
CA ARG A 388 -3.68 9.27 32.14
C ARG A 388 -4.02 7.78 32.10
N ALA A 389 -3.42 7.01 33.00
CA ALA A 389 -3.58 5.55 33.04
C ALA A 389 -5.06 5.11 33.14
N ASP A 390 -5.88 5.86 33.88
CA ASP A 390 -7.33 5.61 33.99
C ASP A 390 -8.07 5.84 32.67
N GLN A 391 -7.69 6.87 31.91
CA GLN A 391 -8.28 7.19 30.62
C GLN A 391 -7.79 6.25 29.51
N ALA A 392 -6.49 5.95 29.49
CA ALA A 392 -5.92 5.02 28.51
C ALA A 392 -6.40 3.58 28.72
N ALA A 393 -6.78 3.19 29.94
CA ALA A 393 -7.38 1.90 30.22
C ALA A 393 -8.76 1.71 29.56
N LEU A 394 -9.42 2.79 29.13
CA LEU A 394 -10.67 2.72 28.37
C LEU A 394 -10.45 2.29 26.92
N LEU A 395 -9.24 2.47 26.37
CA LEU A 395 -8.91 2.03 25.02
C LEU A 395 -8.59 0.53 25.02
N PRO A 396 -9.28 -0.28 24.20
CA PRO A 396 -9.05 -1.71 24.16
C PRO A 396 -7.66 -2.01 23.59
N ALA A 397 -6.86 -2.77 24.35
CA ALA A 397 -5.59 -3.31 23.87
C ALA A 397 -5.80 -4.58 23.04
N GLU A 398 -6.65 -4.49 22.02
CA GLU A 398 -7.04 -5.59 21.15
C GLU A 398 -6.60 -5.34 19.70
N GLU A 399 -6.37 -6.39 18.94
CA GLU A 399 -5.86 -6.29 17.56
C GLU A 399 -6.81 -5.56 16.60
N TRP A 400 -8.09 -5.41 16.92
CA TRP A 400 -9.04 -4.74 16.03
C TRP A 400 -8.90 -3.20 16.03
N LEU A 401 -8.20 -2.61 17.01
CA LEU A 401 -8.10 -1.16 17.16
C LEU A 401 -6.66 -0.69 17.21
N GLU A 402 -6.35 0.26 16.35
CA GLU A 402 -5.09 0.97 16.32
C GLU A 402 -5.30 2.45 16.66
N VAL A 403 -4.38 3.03 17.42
CA VAL A 403 -4.48 4.39 17.95
C VAL A 403 -3.18 5.16 17.73
N ILE A 404 -3.28 6.33 17.10
CA ILE A 404 -2.22 7.33 16.98
C ILE A 404 -2.57 8.52 17.88
N VAL A 405 -1.56 9.00 18.63
CA VAL A 405 -1.66 10.20 19.47
C VAL A 405 -0.53 11.18 19.16
#